data_AF-A0A7H1J4U1-F1
#
_entry.id   AF-A0A7H1J4U1-F1
#
_cell.length_a   1.000
_cell.length_b   1.000
_cell.length_c   1.000
_cell.angle_alpha   90.00
_cell.angle_beta   90.00
_cell.angle_gamma   90.00
#
_symmetry.space_group_name_H-M   'P 1'
#
loop_
_entity.id
_entity.type
_entity.pdbx_description
1 polymer ?
#
loop_
_entity_poly.entity_id
_entity_poly.type
_entity_poly.pdbx_seq_one_letter_code
_entity_poly.pdbx_strand_id
1 'polypeptide(L)'
;MLEGCKTAQERWGGVHDIIDRWLEQRRQLIELCIYLRDRGEFTPTDTPKIQSLCEMLVDYVSVGHFTVYEQLALEAKEFHDDSALVLLRKLLPKIDASTEVAIEFNDKYDTKEHCNSQLEALPFSLKALILVIAERFQYEDQLIKELHEAHSEKSA
;
A
#
# COMPACT_ATOMS: atom_id res chain seq x y z
N MET A 1 13.26 17.13 30.08
CA MET A 1 12.29 17.84 29.22
C MET A 1 13.04 18.80 28.32
N LEU A 2 13.47 18.33 27.15
CA LEU A 2 14.00 19.14 26.05
C LEU A 2 13.74 18.32 24.76
N GLU A 3 12.48 18.15 24.37
CA GLU A 3 12.13 17.67 23.02
C GLU A 3 11.94 18.90 22.15
N GLY A 4 13.04 19.61 21.89
CA GLY A 4 13.06 20.87 21.16
C GLY A 4 13.90 20.76 19.90
N CYS A 5 13.24 20.93 18.76
CA CYS A 5 13.79 21.01 17.40
C CYS A 5 14.46 19.73 16.85
N LYS A 6 13.64 18.82 16.30
CA LYS A 6 14.07 18.15 15.06
C LYS A 6 14.02 19.21 13.97
N THR A 7 15.12 19.45 13.28
CA THR A 7 15.09 20.29 12.08
C THR A 7 14.07 19.70 11.10
N ALA A 8 13.42 20.53 10.27
CA ALA A 8 12.51 20.03 9.23
C ALA A 8 13.18 18.91 8.42
N GLN A 9 14.48 19.05 8.16
CA GLN A 9 15.32 18.07 7.48
C GLN A 9 15.42 16.70 8.19
N GLU A 10 15.57 16.65 9.51
CA GLU A 10 15.59 15.39 10.27
C GLU A 10 14.20 14.75 10.40
N ARG A 11 13.15 15.58 10.44
CA ARG A 11 11.76 15.08 10.48
C ARG A 11 11.36 14.47 9.13
N TRP A 12 11.66 15.14 8.03
CA TRP A 12 11.29 14.69 6.68
C TRP A 12 12.22 13.62 6.12
N GLY A 13 13.49 13.57 6.56
CA GLY A 13 14.36 12.42 6.29
C GLY A 13 13.79 11.10 6.83
N GLY A 14 13.13 11.13 7.99
CA GLY A 14 12.43 9.96 8.53
C GLY A 14 11.15 9.59 7.77
N VAL A 15 10.46 10.56 7.17
CA VAL A 15 9.30 10.30 6.30
C VAL A 15 9.75 9.67 4.99
N HIS A 16 10.87 10.12 4.43
CA HIS A 16 11.49 9.53 3.25
C HIS A 16 11.82 8.04 3.47
N ASP A 17 12.47 7.70 4.59
CA ASP A 17 12.78 6.30 4.95
C ASP A 17 11.52 5.42 5.07
N ILE A 18 10.41 5.98 5.59
CA ILE A 18 9.13 5.28 5.70
C ILE A 18 8.55 5.00 4.31
N ILE A 19 8.55 6.01 3.43
CA ILE A 19 8.03 5.89 2.07
C ILE A 19 8.87 4.88 1.28
N ASP A 20 10.20 4.95 1.35
CA ASP A 20 11.10 4.01 0.67
C ASP A 20 10.84 2.56 1.07
N ARG A 21 10.69 2.29 2.37
CA ARG A 21 10.37 0.94 2.86
C ARG A 21 9.01 0.48 2.38
N TRP A 22 8.03 1.38 2.32
CA TRP A 22 6.69 1.04 1.84
C TRP A 22 6.67 0.78 0.32
N LEU A 23 7.44 1.54 -0.46
CA LEU A 23 7.64 1.29 -1.89
C LEU A 23 8.39 -0.03 -2.16
N GLU A 24 9.32 -0.40 -1.28
CA GLU A 24 9.97 -1.71 -1.34
C GLU A 24 8.99 -2.85 -1.02
N GLN A 25 8.09 -2.69 -0.03
CA GLN A 25 6.99 -3.63 0.20
C GLN A 25 6.07 -3.74 -1.03
N ARG A 26 5.77 -2.61 -1.69
CA ARG A 26 5.01 -2.60 -2.95
C ARG A 26 5.68 -3.44 -4.02
N ARG A 27 6.99 -3.28 -4.21
CA ARG A 27 7.77 -4.06 -5.20
C ARG A 27 7.66 -5.55 -4.92
N GLN A 28 7.83 -5.98 -3.67
CA GLN A 28 7.70 -7.38 -3.26
C GLN A 28 6.28 -7.93 -3.51
N LEU A 29 5.26 -7.12 -3.23
CA LEU A 29 3.86 -7.48 -3.48
C LEU A 29 3.59 -7.69 -4.98
N ILE A 30 4.12 -6.80 -5.82
CA ILE A 30 4.02 -6.92 -7.29
C ILE A 30 4.70 -8.20 -7.78
N GLU A 31 5.91 -8.49 -7.30
CA GLU A 31 6.64 -9.70 -7.68
C GLU A 31 5.89 -10.97 -7.33
N LEU A 32 5.30 -11.02 -6.14
CA LEU A 32 4.50 -12.17 -5.72
C LEU A 32 3.20 -12.32 -6.52
N CYS A 33 2.53 -11.20 -6.82
CA CYS A 33 1.36 -11.18 -7.72
C CYS A 33 1.71 -11.71 -9.12
N ILE A 34 2.83 -11.27 -9.70
CA ILE A 34 3.30 -11.74 -11.02
C ILE A 34 3.61 -13.24 -10.96
N TYR A 35 4.36 -13.67 -9.95
CA TYR A 35 4.69 -15.08 -9.76
C TYR A 35 3.44 -15.95 -9.69
N LEU A 36 2.43 -15.56 -8.89
CA LEU A 36 1.19 -16.33 -8.75
C LEU A 36 0.35 -16.28 -10.02
N ARG A 37 0.25 -15.14 -10.70
CA ARG A 37 -0.51 -15.01 -11.95
C ARG A 37 0.02 -15.94 -13.05
N ASP A 38 1.33 -16.10 -13.13
CA ASP A 38 1.98 -16.84 -14.22
C ASP A 38 2.08 -18.36 -13.94
N ARG A 39 1.59 -18.84 -12.78
CA ARG A 39 1.58 -20.28 -12.40
C ARG A 39 0.63 -21.14 -13.23
N GLY A 40 -0.49 -20.60 -13.72
CA GLY A 40 -1.54 -21.37 -14.39
C GLY A 40 -2.52 -22.02 -13.40
N GLU A 41 -2.50 -23.35 -13.27
CA GLU A 41 -3.38 -24.09 -12.37
C GLU A 41 -2.80 -24.14 -10.93
N PHE A 42 -3.66 -23.90 -9.94
CA PHE A 42 -3.29 -23.93 -8.53
C PHE A 42 -3.64 -25.26 -7.86
N THR A 43 -2.76 -25.70 -6.98
CA THR A 43 -2.90 -26.91 -6.17
C THR A 43 -2.65 -26.60 -4.69
N PRO A 44 -2.98 -27.51 -3.76
CA PRO A 44 -2.67 -27.33 -2.34
C PRO A 44 -1.17 -27.17 -2.00
N THR A 45 -0.27 -27.40 -2.96
CA THR A 45 1.17 -27.12 -2.77
C THR A 45 1.49 -25.63 -2.89
N ASP A 46 0.57 -24.83 -3.42
CA ASP A 46 0.73 -23.40 -3.69
C ASP A 46 0.20 -22.55 -2.53
N THR A 47 -0.60 -23.15 -1.65
CA THR A 47 -1.24 -22.52 -0.48
C THR A 47 -0.29 -21.65 0.34
N PRO A 48 0.95 -22.09 0.68
CA PRO A 48 1.86 -21.24 1.44
C PRO A 48 2.19 -19.92 0.73
N LYS A 49 2.34 -19.94 -0.61
CA LYS A 49 2.61 -18.72 -1.39
C LYS A 49 1.40 -17.81 -1.50
N ILE A 50 0.21 -18.39 -1.56
CA ILE A 50 -1.06 -17.63 -1.57
C ILE A 50 -1.29 -16.97 -0.21
N GLN A 51 -1.00 -17.66 0.90
CA GLN A 51 -1.08 -17.09 2.24
C GLN A 51 -0.04 -15.98 2.44
N SER A 52 1.19 -16.15 1.97
CA SER A 52 2.19 -15.06 1.97
C SER A 52 1.74 -13.84 1.18
N LEU A 53 0.96 -14.01 0.10
CA LEU A 53 0.36 -12.89 -0.62
C LEU A 53 -0.66 -12.16 0.26
N CYS A 54 -1.51 -12.90 0.97
CA CYS A 54 -2.52 -12.34 1.87
C CYS A 54 -1.86 -11.53 3.00
N GLU A 55 -0.85 -12.10 3.66
CA GLU A 55 -0.08 -11.43 4.71
C GLU A 55 0.54 -10.13 4.20
N MET A 56 1.29 -10.20 3.10
CA MET A 56 1.97 -9.04 2.52
C MET A 56 0.98 -7.96 2.04
N LEU A 57 -0.16 -8.37 1.50
CA LEU A 57 -1.22 -7.46 1.08
C LEU A 57 -1.81 -6.72 2.28
N VAL A 58 -2.20 -7.43 3.34
CA VAL A 58 -2.77 -6.82 4.56
C VAL A 58 -1.75 -5.89 5.22
N ASP A 59 -0.49 -6.30 5.31
CA ASP A 59 0.58 -5.47 5.84
C ASP A 59 0.75 -4.19 5.02
N TYR A 60 0.81 -4.32 3.69
CA TYR A 60 0.97 -3.18 2.78
C TYR A 60 -0.15 -2.15 2.91
N VAL A 61 -1.41 -2.60 2.90
CA VAL A 61 -2.55 -1.68 3.00
C VAL A 61 -2.66 -1.05 4.38
N SER A 62 -2.25 -1.77 5.44
CA SER A 62 -2.23 -1.30 6.81
C SER A 62 -1.18 -0.22 7.03
N VAL A 63 0.04 -0.41 6.53
CA VAL A 63 1.12 0.60 6.60
C VAL A 63 0.71 1.89 5.88
N GLY A 64 0.00 1.78 4.75
CA GLY A 64 -0.59 2.92 4.07
C GLY A 64 -1.51 3.74 5.00
N HIS A 65 -2.53 3.08 5.56
CA HIS A 65 -3.57 3.71 6.37
C HIS A 65 -3.10 4.25 7.72
N PHE A 66 -2.27 3.49 8.43
CA PHE A 66 -1.90 3.80 9.81
C PHE A 66 -0.56 4.52 9.93
N THR A 67 0.13 4.78 8.82
CA THR A 67 1.43 5.45 8.87
C THR A 67 1.62 6.41 7.70
N VAL A 68 1.63 5.91 6.46
CA VAL A 68 2.06 6.73 5.32
C VAL A 68 1.14 7.91 5.04
N TYR A 69 -0.18 7.67 4.94
CA TYR A 69 -1.11 8.76 4.61
C TYR A 69 -1.17 9.83 5.72
N GLU A 70 -0.96 9.45 6.98
CA GLU A 70 -0.85 10.39 8.09
C GLU A 70 0.41 11.25 7.96
N GLN A 71 1.57 10.65 7.69
CA GLN A 71 2.82 11.40 7.51
C GLN A 71 2.73 12.38 6.35
N LEU A 72 2.19 11.96 5.21
CA LEU A 72 1.96 12.84 4.06
C LEU A 72 1.01 14.00 4.40
N ALA A 73 -0.06 13.74 5.17
CA ALA A 73 -0.96 14.79 5.62
C ALA A 73 -0.29 15.79 6.57
N LEU A 74 0.61 15.31 7.45
CA LEU A 74 1.38 16.17 8.34
C LEU A 74 2.37 17.02 7.55
N GLU A 75 3.05 16.45 6.55
CA GLU A 75 3.95 17.18 5.64
C GLU A 75 3.22 18.32 4.93
N ALA A 76 2.11 18.02 4.27
CA ALA A 76 1.33 19.06 3.60
C ALA A 76 0.84 20.18 4.53
N LYS A 77 0.50 19.88 5.79
CA LYS A 77 0.13 20.91 6.78
C LYS A 77 1.29 21.82 7.15
N GLU A 78 2.47 21.25 7.35
CA GLU A 78 3.67 21.98 7.77
C GLU A 78 4.18 22.91 6.65
N PHE A 79 4.01 22.51 5.38
CA PHE A 79 4.32 23.34 4.21
C PHE A 79 3.18 24.27 3.77
N HIS A 80 2.07 24.31 4.52
CA HIS A 80 0.87 25.09 4.18
C HIS A 80 0.30 24.79 2.78
N ASP A 81 0.36 23.52 2.35
CA ASP A 81 -0.10 23.05 1.05
C ASP A 81 -1.56 22.56 1.11
N ASP A 82 -2.50 23.50 1.12
CA ASP A 82 -3.93 23.20 1.16
C ASP A 82 -4.40 22.40 -0.06
N SER A 83 -3.78 22.58 -1.22
CA SER A 83 -4.07 21.80 -2.43
C SER A 83 -3.77 20.31 -2.23
N ALA A 84 -2.63 20.00 -1.63
CA ALA A 84 -2.21 18.63 -1.38
C ALA A 84 -3.15 17.94 -0.34
N LEU A 85 -3.62 18.68 0.67
CA LEU A 85 -4.64 18.19 1.61
C LEU A 85 -6.01 17.94 0.96
N VAL A 86 -6.42 18.78 0.01
CA VAL A 86 -7.65 18.56 -0.77
C VAL A 86 -7.52 17.30 -1.62
N LEU A 87 -6.35 17.10 -2.24
CA LEU A 87 -6.07 15.90 -3.02
C LEU A 87 -6.14 14.62 -2.17
N LEU A 88 -5.52 14.63 -0.99
CA LEU A 88 -5.58 13.51 -0.04
C LEU A 88 -7.03 13.15 0.31
N ARG A 89 -7.86 14.15 0.66
CA ARG A 89 -9.29 13.93 0.96
C ARG A 89 -10.09 13.37 -0.22
N LYS A 90 -9.68 13.68 -1.45
CA LYS A 90 -10.32 13.17 -2.67
C LYS A 90 -9.91 11.73 -2.97
N LEU A 91 -8.66 11.35 -2.69
CA LEU A 91 -8.13 10.03 -3.03
C LEU A 91 -8.36 8.98 -1.94
N LEU A 92 -8.39 9.38 -0.66
CA LEU A 92 -8.60 8.45 0.46
C LEU A 92 -9.84 7.54 0.28
N PRO A 93 -11.04 8.03 -0.07
CA PRO A 93 -12.20 7.16 -0.27
C PRO A 93 -12.01 6.10 -1.36
N LYS A 94 -11.19 6.37 -2.37
CA LYS A 94 -10.86 5.41 -3.43
C LYS A 94 -9.87 4.36 -2.95
N ILE A 95 -8.91 4.78 -2.14
CA ILE A 95 -7.97 3.88 -1.47
C ILE A 95 -8.72 2.98 -0.49
N ASP A 96 -9.68 3.51 0.27
CA ASP A 96 -10.54 2.74 1.18
C ASP A 96 -11.29 1.64 0.45
N ALA A 97 -11.90 1.95 -0.70
CA ALA A 97 -12.57 0.96 -1.54
C ALA A 97 -11.61 -0.15 -2.02
N SER A 98 -10.35 0.19 -2.35
CA SER A 98 -9.33 -0.80 -2.70
C SER A 98 -8.92 -1.67 -1.51
N THR A 99 -8.92 -1.11 -0.30
CA THR A 99 -8.64 -1.85 0.94
C THR A 99 -9.73 -2.86 1.22
N GLU A 100 -11.00 -2.52 1.00
CA GLU A 100 -12.11 -3.47 1.18
C GLU A 100 -11.92 -4.72 0.30
N VAL A 101 -11.56 -4.55 -0.97
CA VAL A 101 -11.23 -5.66 -1.88
C VAL A 101 -10.04 -6.48 -1.37
N ALA A 102 -9.02 -5.82 -0.82
CA ALA A 102 -7.86 -6.51 -0.26
C ALA A 102 -8.20 -7.36 0.96
N ILE A 103 -9.06 -6.85 1.85
CA ILE A 103 -9.56 -7.59 3.02
C ILE A 103 -10.46 -8.75 2.58
N GLU A 104 -11.37 -8.53 1.63
CA GLU A 104 -12.20 -9.61 1.09
C GLU A 104 -11.37 -10.72 0.43
N PHE A 105 -10.26 -10.37 -0.23
CA PHE A 105 -9.32 -11.35 -0.76
C PHE A 105 -8.65 -12.12 0.38
N ASN A 106 -8.14 -11.41 1.39
CA ASN A 106 -7.54 -12.04 2.57
C ASN A 106 -8.51 -13.04 3.22
N ASP A 107 -9.74 -12.64 3.53
CA ASP A 107 -10.72 -13.49 4.22
C ASP A 107 -11.05 -14.79 3.46
N LYS A 108 -10.88 -14.80 2.13
CA LYS A 108 -11.10 -15.98 1.28
C LYS A 108 -9.91 -16.95 1.26
N TYR A 109 -8.70 -16.48 1.55
CA TYR A 109 -7.46 -17.22 1.29
C TYR A 109 -6.45 -17.24 2.47
N ASP A 110 -6.77 -16.60 3.59
CA ASP A 110 -5.90 -16.43 4.78
C ASP A 110 -5.55 -17.75 5.48
N THR A 111 -6.48 -18.70 5.52
CA THR A 111 -6.25 -20.03 6.10
C THR A 111 -6.06 -21.10 5.05
N LYS A 112 -5.33 -22.15 5.41
CA LYS A 112 -5.11 -23.31 4.54
C LYS A 112 -6.43 -23.96 4.10
N GLU A 113 -7.42 -24.03 4.99
CA GLU A 113 -8.73 -24.61 4.71
C GLU A 113 -9.52 -23.76 3.71
N HIS A 114 -9.67 -22.46 3.99
CA HIS A 114 -10.34 -21.52 3.09
C HIS A 114 -9.68 -21.53 1.71
N CYS A 115 -8.37 -21.35 1.67
CA CYS A 115 -7.60 -21.28 0.43
C CYS A 115 -7.76 -22.55 -0.42
N ASN A 116 -7.58 -23.73 0.18
CA ASN A 116 -7.69 -25.00 -0.55
C ASN A 116 -9.11 -25.27 -1.08
N SER A 117 -10.14 -24.76 -0.40
CA SER A 117 -11.54 -24.90 -0.84
C SER A 117 -11.89 -23.98 -2.03
N GLN A 118 -11.08 -22.95 -2.30
CA GLN A 118 -11.36 -21.90 -3.28
C GLN A 118 -10.32 -21.79 -4.40
N LEU A 119 -9.43 -22.79 -4.57
CA LEU A 119 -8.34 -22.75 -5.56
C LEU A 119 -8.83 -22.58 -7.01
N GLU A 120 -10.00 -23.13 -7.35
CA GLU A 120 -10.59 -22.97 -8.69
C GLU A 120 -10.98 -21.53 -8.99
N ALA A 121 -11.44 -20.79 -7.98
CA ALA A 121 -11.81 -19.38 -8.10
C ALA A 121 -10.61 -18.42 -8.00
N LEU A 122 -9.48 -18.89 -7.47
CA LEU A 122 -8.30 -18.07 -7.21
C LEU A 122 -7.77 -17.32 -8.44
N PRO A 123 -7.66 -17.89 -9.66
CA PRO A 123 -7.21 -17.14 -10.83
C PRO A 123 -8.06 -15.91 -11.14
N PHE A 124 -9.38 -16.00 -10.90
CA PHE A 124 -10.29 -14.87 -11.11
C PHE A 124 -10.12 -13.84 -10.00
N SER A 125 -10.14 -14.26 -8.74
CA SER A 125 -9.94 -13.40 -7.57
C SER A 125 -8.59 -12.65 -7.63
N LEU A 126 -7.52 -13.35 -8.02
CA LEU A 126 -6.18 -12.78 -8.14
C LEU A 126 -6.12 -11.71 -9.25
N LYS A 127 -6.76 -11.95 -10.40
CA LYS A 127 -6.83 -10.94 -11.48
C LYS A 127 -7.60 -9.70 -11.04
N ALA A 128 -8.74 -9.89 -10.36
CA ALA A 128 -9.52 -8.76 -9.84
C ALA A 128 -8.72 -7.96 -8.81
N LEU A 129 -8.06 -8.63 -7.86
CA LEU A 129 -7.17 -8.00 -6.88
C LEU A 129 -6.06 -7.19 -7.56
N ILE A 130 -5.35 -7.78 -8.53
CA ILE A 130 -4.24 -7.12 -9.23
C ILE A 130 -4.71 -5.83 -9.93
N LEU A 131 -5.88 -5.83 -10.56
CA LEU A 131 -6.42 -4.65 -11.23
C LEU A 131 -6.72 -3.53 -10.22
N VAL A 132 -7.37 -3.87 -9.12
CA VAL A 132 -7.72 -2.91 -8.06
C VAL A 132 -6.47 -2.35 -7.38
N ILE A 133 -5.48 -3.20 -7.11
CA ILE A 133 -4.21 -2.79 -6.49
C ILE A 133 -3.37 -1.95 -7.45
N ALA A 134 -3.39 -2.23 -8.76
CA ALA A 134 -2.73 -1.37 -9.74
C ALA A 134 -3.33 0.04 -9.79
N GLU A 135 -4.67 0.16 -9.72
CA GLU A 135 -5.34 1.46 -9.63
C GLU A 135 -5.00 2.17 -8.30
N ARG A 136 -4.98 1.44 -7.19
CA ARG A 136 -4.53 1.96 -5.89
C ARG A 136 -3.13 2.57 -5.98
N PHE A 137 -2.17 1.89 -6.62
CA PHE A 137 -0.82 2.41 -6.76
C PHE A 137 -0.79 3.76 -7.50
N GLN A 138 -1.64 3.96 -8.51
CA GLN A 138 -1.74 5.25 -9.19
C GLN A 138 -2.20 6.37 -8.26
N TYR A 139 -3.13 6.09 -7.35
CA TYR A 139 -3.57 7.04 -6.33
C TYR A 139 -2.45 7.35 -5.34
N GLU A 140 -1.73 6.33 -4.89
CA GLU A 140 -0.62 6.49 -3.95
C GLU A 140 0.57 7.24 -4.57
N ASP A 141 0.90 6.97 -5.83
CA ASP A 141 1.92 7.71 -6.57
C ASP A 141 1.56 9.19 -6.70
N GLN A 142 0.28 9.47 -6.96
CA GLN A 142 -0.22 10.84 -6.98
C GLN A 142 -0.11 11.51 -5.59
N LEU A 143 -0.33 10.77 -4.49
CA LEU A 143 -0.13 11.30 -3.15
C LEU A 143 1.36 11.58 -2.88
N ILE A 144 2.26 10.63 -3.14
CA ILE A 144 3.70 10.78 -2.89
C ILE A 144 4.26 11.98 -3.66
N LYS A 145 3.92 12.09 -4.94
CA LYS A 145 4.39 13.19 -5.80
C LYS A 145 3.97 14.55 -5.26
N GLU A 146 2.69 14.72 -4.94
CA GLU A 146 2.14 16.03 -4.60
C GLU A 146 2.34 16.41 -3.12
N LEU A 147 2.52 15.44 -2.23
CA LEU A 147 2.64 15.67 -0.78
C LEU A 147 4.07 15.49 -0.24
N HIS A 148 4.99 14.87 -0.98
CA HIS A 148 6.36 14.60 -0.50
C HIS A 148 7.44 15.09 -1.47
N GLU A 149 7.36 14.75 -2.76
CA GLU A 149 8.37 15.19 -3.75
C GLU A 149 8.32 16.71 -3.95
N ALA A 150 7.13 17.28 -4.02
CA ALA A 150 6.91 18.73 -4.16
C ALA A 150 7.46 19.57 -2.99
N HIS A 151 7.67 18.96 -1.82
CA HIS A 151 8.18 19.64 -0.61
C HIS A 151 9.66 19.33 -0.36
N SER A 152 10.14 18.17 -0.82
CA SER A 152 11.56 17.81 -0.86
C SER A 152 12.37 18.77 -1.72
N GLU A 153 11.85 19.19 -2.88
CA GLU A 153 12.50 20.21 -3.73
C GLU A 153 12.51 21.61 -3.11
N LYS A 154 11.52 21.96 -2.29
CA LYS A 154 11.42 23.27 -1.61
C LYS A 154 12.31 23.36 -0.37
N SER A 155 12.76 22.21 0.14
CA SER A 155 13.61 22.10 1.32
C SER A 155 15.11 22.05 0.97
N ALA A 156 15.47 22.02 -0.32
CA ALA A 156 16.83 22.05 -0.86
C ALA A 156 17.24 23.48 -1.26
#